data_AF-A0A1T3P592-F1
#
_entry.id   AF-A0A1T3P592-F1
#
_cell.length_a   1.000
_cell.length_b   1.000
_cell.length_c   1.000
_cell.angle_alpha   90.00
_cell.angle_beta   90.00
_cell.angle_gamma   90.00
#
_symmetry.space_group_name_H-M   'P 1'
#
loop_
_entity.id
_entity.type
_entity.pdbx_description
1 polymer ?
#
loop_
_entity_poly.entity_id
_entity_poly.type
_entity_poly.pdbx_seq_one_letter_code
_entity_poly.pdbx_strand_id
1 'polypeptide(L)' 'MSEPTPKARHELRPPTIDEALTNASRLLNGAEMEVGNPPVAQRLDELACTWLNIARFLHERSEP' A
#
# COMPACT_ATOMS: atom_id res chain seq x y z
N MET A 1 -10.84 38.61 -4.03
CA MET A 1 -11.22 37.42 -3.26
C MET A 1 -10.94 36.24 -4.17
N SER A 2 -9.87 35.48 -3.91
CA SER A 2 -9.53 34.31 -4.73
C SER A 2 -10.31 33.10 -4.21
N GLU A 3 -11.06 32.45 -5.10
CA GLU A 3 -11.74 31.19 -4.78
C GLU A 3 -10.73 30.11 -4.40
N PRO A 4 -11.03 29.24 -3.42
CA PRO A 4 -10.17 28.13 -3.09
C PRO A 4 -10.21 27.09 -4.21
N THR A 5 -9.06 26.83 -4.85
CA THR A 5 -8.88 25.77 -5.84
C THR A 5 -9.46 24.44 -5.31
N PRO A 6 -10.33 23.74 -6.05
CA PRO A 6 -10.83 22.44 -5.63
C PRO A 6 -9.64 21.49 -5.51
N LYS A 7 -9.41 20.95 -4.31
CA LYS A 7 -8.44 19.86 -4.11
C LYS A 7 -8.81 18.77 -5.11
N ALA A 8 -7.92 18.49 -6.06
CA ALA A 8 -8.12 17.44 -7.05
C ALA A 8 -8.59 16.19 -6.32
N ARG A 9 -9.83 15.77 -6.56
CA ARG A 9 -10.29 14.45 -6.14
C ARG A 9 -9.39 13.49 -6.90
N HIS A 10 -8.40 12.90 -6.23
CA HIS A 10 -7.74 11.73 -6.79
C HIS A 10 -8.85 10.73 -7.06
N GLU A 11 -9.13 10.46 -8.33
CA GLU A 11 -10.02 9.38 -8.71
C GLU A 11 -9.44 8.11 -8.09
N LEU A 12 -10.19 7.53 -7.16
CA LEU A 12 -9.80 6.30 -6.48
C LEU A 12 -9.89 5.17 -7.49
N ARG A 13 -8.82 4.95 -8.25
CA ARG A 13 -8.69 3.74 -9.07
C ARG A 13 -8.20 2.59 -8.19
N PRO A 14 -8.66 1.35 -8.45
CA PRO A 14 -8.04 0.18 -7.86
C PRO A 14 -6.53 0.16 -8.13
N PRO A 15 -5.71 -0.29 -7.16
CA PRO A 15 -4.29 -0.48 -7.40
C PRO A 15 -4.07 -1.57 -8.45
N THR A 16 -2.99 -1.46 -9.21
CA THR A 16 -2.47 -2.56 -10.02
C THR A 16 -1.73 -3.58 -9.15
N ILE A 17 -1.46 -4.77 -9.69
CA ILE A 17 -0.65 -5.81 -9.02
C ILE A 17 0.73 -5.24 -8.64
N ASP A 18 1.40 -4.57 -9.58
CA ASP A 18 2.74 -4.00 -9.36
C ASP A 18 2.74 -2.92 -8.28
N GLU A 19 1.70 -2.09 -8.22
CA GLU A 19 1.56 -1.09 -7.16
C GLU A 19 1.34 -1.73 -5.79
N ALA A 20 0.55 -2.80 -5.72
CA ALA A 20 0.36 -3.54 -4.48
C ALA A 20 1.67 -4.19 -4.00
N LEU A 21 2.42 -4.84 -4.90
CA LEU A 21 3.73 -5.42 -4.58
C LEU A 21 4.77 -4.36 -4.18
N THR A 22 4.80 -3.22 -4.88
CA THR A 22 5.69 -2.10 -4.55
C THR A 22 5.40 -1.54 -3.16
N ASN A 23 4.13 -1.39 -2.80
CA ASN A 23 3.75 -0.91 -1.47
C ASN A 23 4.09 -1.93 -0.39
N ALA A 24 3.84 -3.22 -0.62
CA ALA A 24 4.24 -4.28 0.31
C ALA A 24 5.76 -4.24 0.56
N SER A 25 6.58 -4.17 -0.49
CA SER A 25 8.04 -4.11 -0.35
C SER A 25 8.51 -2.89 0.44
N ARG A 26 7.94 -1.70 0.19
CA ARG A 26 8.28 -0.48 0.95
C ARG A 26 7.97 -0.63 2.44
N LEU A 27 6.84 -1.24 2.78
CA LEU A 27 6.42 -1.45 4.16
C LEU A 27 7.30 -2.46 4.88
N LEU A 28 7.67 -3.56 4.21
CA LEU A 28 8.60 -4.55 4.77
C LEU A 28 9.98 -3.93 5.04
N ASN A 29 10.52 -3.18 4.07
CA ASN A 29 11.79 -2.46 4.27
C ASN A 29 11.68 -1.46 5.45
N GLY A 30 10.54 -0.78 5.58
CA GLY A 30 10.28 0.09 6.73
C GLY A 30 10.24 -0.68 8.05
N ALA A 31 9.58 -1.84 8.10
CA ALA A 31 9.51 -2.69 9.28
C ALA A 31 10.89 -3.14 9.74
N GLU A 32 11.76 -3.52 8.80
CA GLU A 32 13.15 -3.92 9.07
C GLU A 32 13.99 -2.77 9.64
N MET A 33 13.67 -1.52 9.30
CA MET A 33 14.37 -0.34 9.84
C MET A 33 13.89 0.04 11.25
N GLU A 34 12.69 -0.39 11.66
CA GLU A 34 12.05 -0.07 12.95
C GLU A 34 12.46 -1.04 14.07
N VAL A 35 13.73 -1.47 14.10
CA VAL A 35 14.28 -2.45 15.06
C VAL A 35 14.14 -2.00 16.53
N GLY A 36 14.11 -0.69 16.77
CA GLY A 36 13.93 -0.09 18.10
C GLY A 36 12.46 0.17 18.49
N ASN A 37 11.51 -0.10 17.59
CA ASN A 37 10.10 0.17 17.80
C ASN A 37 9.22 -1.02 17.35
N PRO A 38 9.22 -2.13 18.13
CA PRO A 38 8.52 -3.36 17.75
C PRO A 38 7.04 -3.18 17.39
N PRO A 39 6.24 -2.32 18.08
CA PRO A 39 4.85 -2.07 17.69
C PRO A 39 4.72 -1.46 16.29
N VAL A 40 5.62 -0.57 15.89
CA VAL A 40 5.60 0.04 14.55
C VAL A 40 6.04 -0.98 13.51
N ALA A 41 7.11 -1.72 13.77
CA ALA A 41 7.57 -2.79 12.88
C ALA A 41 6.45 -3.81 12.61
N GLN A 42 5.76 -4.28 13.65
CA GLN A 42 4.63 -5.20 13.52
C GLN A 42 3.48 -4.59 12.70
N ARG A 43 3.16 -3.31 12.93
CA ARG A 43 2.09 -2.65 12.18
C ARG A 43 2.43 -2.52 10.69
N LEU A 44 3.68 -2.22 10.36
CA LEU A 44 4.15 -2.14 8.98
C LEU A 44 4.10 -3.52 8.30
N ASP A 45 4.47 -4.58 9.01
CA ASP A 45 4.38 -5.96 8.54
C ASP A 45 2.92 -6.39 8.24
N GLU A 46 1.98 -6.09 9.14
CA GLU A 46 0.55 -6.34 8.93
C GLU A 46 0.00 -5.62 7.69
N LEU A 47 0.42 -4.37 7.49
CA LEU A 47 0.03 -3.59 6.31
C LEU A 47 0.65 -4.16 5.03
N ALA A 48 1.90 -4.61 5.09
CA ALA A 48 2.54 -5.29 3.96
C ALA A 48 1.78 -6.56 3.57
N CYS A 49 1.40 -7.38 4.56
CA CYS A 49 0.57 -8.58 4.35
C CYS A 49 -0.76 -8.24 3.67
N THR A 50 -1.39 -7.13 4.05
CA THR A 50 -2.63 -6.65 3.41
C THR A 50 -2.41 -6.34 1.93
N TRP A 51 -1.31 -5.67 1.59
CA TRP A 51 -0.96 -5.38 0.19
C TRP A 51 -0.61 -6.63 -0.61
N LEU A 52 0.06 -7.62 -0.01
CA LEU A 52 0.31 -8.91 -0.65
C LEU A 52 -0.98 -9.66 -0.96
N ASN A 53 -1.96 -9.63 -0.04
CA ASN A 53 -3.28 -10.22 -0.28
C ASN A 53 -4.04 -9.52 -1.42
N ILE A 54 -3.92 -8.19 -1.53
CA ILE A 54 -4.49 -7.44 -2.65
C ILE A 54 -3.81 -7.84 -3.98
N ALA A 55 -2.48 -7.91 -4.01
CA ALA A 55 -1.73 -8.34 -5.20
C ALA A 55 -2.16 -9.74 -5.66
N ARG A 56 -2.27 -10.67 -4.71
CA ARG A 56 -2.75 -12.03 -4.96
C ARG A 56 -4.17 -12.04 -5.53
N PHE A 57 -5.11 -11.34 -4.90
CA PHE A 57 -6.49 -11.25 -5.38
C PHE A 57 -6.59 -10.70 -6.80
N LEU A 58 -5.82 -9.66 -7.11
CA LEU A 58 -5.78 -9.07 -8.45
C LEU A 58 -5.18 -10.01 -9.48
N HIS A 59 -4.16 -10.79 -9.10
CA HIS A 59 -3.55 -11.81 -9.94
C HIS A 59 -4.53 -12.93 -10.27
N GLU A 60 -5.17 -13.52 -9.24
CA GLU A 60 -6.18 -14.58 -9.40
C GLU A 60 -7.36 -14.15 -10.28
N ARG A 61 -7.72 -12.85 -10.24
CA ARG A 61 -8.77 -12.29 -11.11
C ARG A 61 -8.34 -12.04 -12.56
N SER A 62 -7.04 -12.00 -12.81
CA SER A 62 -6.47 -11.75 -14.13
C SER A 62 -6.17 -13.05 -14.87
N GLU A 63 -6.20 -14.19 -14.18
CA GLU A 63 -6.12 -15.51 -14.78
C GLU A 63 -7.44 -15.84 -15.54
N PRO A 64 -7.37 -16.36 -16.78
CA PRO A 64 -8.53 -16.65 -17.64
C PRO A 64 -9.34 -17.87 -17.22
#